data_AF-A0A7C1V4V1-F1
#
_entry.id   AF-A0A7C1V4V1-F1
#
_cell.length_a   1.000
_cell.length_b   1.000
_cell.length_c   1.000
_cell.angle_alpha   90.00
_cell.angle_beta   90.00
_cell.angle_gamma   90.00
#
_symmetry.space_group_name_H-M   'P 1'
#
loop_
_entity.id
_entity.type
_entity.pdbx_description
1 polymer ?
#
loop_
_entity_poly.entity_id
_entity_poly.type
_entity_poly.pdbx_seq_one_letter_code
_entity_poly.pdbx_strand_id
1 'polypeptide(L)'
;YKRQDIWDLAKYADVPVINMLDDFAHPCQILGDFQTIKEKKGNIDTLKISYFGDAYNNVTYDLMRMCAIFGLKLDVACPDNPEYSPEQIVLDEITELSKNTSAEVRIIHNAIKAAQESDIIYTDVNRSLSSLS
;
A
#
# COMPACT_ATOMS: atom_id res chain seq x y z
N TYR A 1 -16.66 -5.37 11.39
CA TYR A 1 -17.07 -6.67 11.99
C TYR A 1 -15.93 -7.10 12.93
N LYS A 2 -16.16 -7.84 14.03
CA LYS A 2 -15.06 -8.09 14.99
C LYS A 2 -14.05 -9.09 14.43
N ARG A 3 -12.78 -8.67 14.34
CA ARG A 3 -11.56 -9.41 13.95
C ARG A 3 -11.52 -10.90 14.32
N GLN A 4 -12.11 -11.27 15.45
CA GLN A 4 -12.14 -12.64 15.95
C GLN A 4 -12.85 -13.61 14.99
N ASP A 5 -13.95 -13.17 14.36
CA ASP A 5 -14.78 -14.04 13.51
C ASP A 5 -14.05 -14.46 12.22
N ILE A 6 -13.14 -13.61 11.73
CA ILE A 6 -12.35 -13.83 10.51
C ILE A 6 -11.18 -14.77 10.78
N TRP A 7 -10.58 -14.66 11.98
CA TRP A 7 -9.51 -15.55 12.42
C TRP A 7 -10.02 -16.97 12.66
N ASP A 8 -11.22 -17.11 13.21
CA ASP A 8 -11.86 -18.41 13.39
C ASP A 8 -12.24 -19.04 12.05
N LEU A 9 -12.71 -18.26 11.07
CA LEU A 9 -13.00 -18.76 9.71
C LEU A 9 -11.73 -19.23 8.97
N ALA A 10 -10.63 -18.48 9.09
CA ALA A 10 -9.33 -18.82 8.50
C ALA A 10 -8.70 -20.09 9.10
N LYS A 11 -9.04 -20.42 10.36
CA LYS A 11 -8.48 -21.58 11.06
C LYS A 11 -9.09 -22.92 10.63
N TYR A 12 -10.29 -22.91 10.04
CA TYR A 12 -11.01 -24.11 9.61
C TYR A 12 -11.19 -24.22 8.09
N ALA A 13 -10.63 -23.29 7.31
CA ALA A 13 -10.73 -23.30 5.86
C ALA A 13 -9.48 -23.95 5.22
N ASP A 14 -9.67 -25.06 4.52
CA ASP A 14 -8.62 -25.72 3.71
C ASP A 14 -8.33 -24.98 2.38
N VAL A 15 -8.81 -23.75 2.22
CA VAL A 15 -8.64 -22.87 1.05
C VAL A 15 -8.29 -21.45 1.49
N PRO A 16 -7.50 -20.69 0.71
CA PRO A 16 -7.09 -19.34 1.09
C PRO A 16 -8.29 -18.44 1.38
N VAL A 17 -8.42 -17.98 2.62
CA VAL A 17 -9.47 -17.04 3.04
C VAL A 17 -9.01 -15.63 2.75
N ILE A 18 -9.59 -15.02 1.71
CA ILE A 18 -9.39 -13.62 1.38
C ILE A 18 -10.44 -12.80 2.16
N ASN A 19 -9.99 -12.05 3.15
CA ASN A 19 -10.83 -11.13 3.90
C ASN A 19 -11.18 -9.91 3.02
N MET A 20 -12.47 -9.70 2.75
CA MET A 20 -12.97 -8.62 1.87
C MET A 20 -13.48 -7.36 2.61
N LEU A 21 -13.49 -7.33 3.95
CA LEU A 21 -13.88 -6.11 4.69
C LEU A 21 -13.52 -6.19 6.19
N ASP A 22 -12.54 -5.41 6.64
CA ASP A 22 -12.43 -5.01 8.05
C ASP A 22 -11.90 -3.57 8.15
N ASP A 23 -12.28 -2.85 9.20
CA ASP A 23 -12.18 -1.38 9.40
C ASP A 23 -10.73 -0.82 9.41
N PHE A 24 -9.74 -1.60 9.02
CA PHE A 24 -8.32 -1.25 9.05
C PHE A 24 -7.59 -1.44 7.71
N ALA A 25 -8.25 -2.01 6.70
CA ALA A 25 -7.68 -2.16 5.36
C ALA A 25 -8.76 -2.01 4.29
N HIS A 26 -8.43 -1.34 3.19
CA HIS A 26 -9.32 -1.16 2.03
C HIS A 26 -8.87 -2.05 0.85
N PRO A 27 -8.79 -3.40 1.00
CA PRO A 27 -8.18 -4.28 0.00
C PRO A 27 -8.91 -4.26 -1.35
N CYS A 28 -10.22 -3.98 -1.38
CA CYS A 28 -10.98 -3.87 -2.63
C CYS A 28 -10.57 -2.66 -3.48
N GLN A 29 -10.11 -1.57 -2.86
CA GLN A 29 -9.72 -0.38 -3.61
C GLN A 29 -8.41 -0.64 -4.36
N ILE A 30 -7.43 -1.19 -3.66
CA ILE A 30 -6.12 -1.47 -4.26
C ILE A 30 -6.18 -2.65 -5.25
N LEU A 31 -7.02 -3.68 -5.00
CA LEU A 31 -7.24 -4.73 -5.99
C LEU A 31 -7.90 -4.19 -7.28
N GLY A 32 -8.88 -3.29 -7.14
CA GLY A 32 -9.51 -2.62 -8.29
C GLY A 32 -8.54 -1.72 -9.05
N ASP A 33 -7.69 -0.98 -8.34
CA ASP A 33 -6.66 -0.14 -8.94
C ASP A 33 -5.64 -0.99 -9.69
N PHE A 34 -5.20 -2.11 -9.11
CA PHE A 34 -4.26 -3.04 -9.75
C PHE A 34 -4.87 -3.77 -10.93
N GLN A 35 -6.15 -4.12 -10.88
CA GLN A 35 -6.86 -4.64 -12.04
C GLN A 35 -6.89 -3.59 -13.17
N THR A 36 -7.17 -2.34 -12.84
CA THR A 36 -7.14 -1.24 -13.81
C THR A 36 -5.74 -1.04 -14.39
N ILE A 37 -4.70 -1.07 -13.55
CA ILE A 37 -3.31 -0.98 -13.97
C ILE A 37 -2.96 -2.14 -14.93
N LYS A 38 -3.34 -3.37 -14.58
CA LYS A 38 -3.11 -4.55 -15.41
C LYS A 38 -3.84 -4.45 -16.76
N GLU A 39 -5.08 -3.97 -16.78
CA GLU A 39 -5.84 -3.74 -18.01
C GLU A 39 -5.21 -2.66 -18.90
N LYS A 40 -4.62 -1.61 -18.31
CA LYS A 40 -4.02 -0.48 -19.05
C LYS A 40 -2.56 -0.69 -19.46
N LYS A 41 -1.77 -1.40 -18.65
CA LYS A 41 -0.32 -1.56 -18.82
C LYS A 41 0.08 -2.99 -19.21
N GLY A 42 -0.82 -3.95 -19.09
CA GLY A 42 -0.55 -5.36 -19.39
C GLY A 42 0.23 -6.03 -18.28
N ASN A 43 1.56 -6.08 -18.40
CA ASN A 43 2.42 -6.68 -17.37
C ASN A 43 2.64 -5.67 -16.23
N ILE A 44 2.42 -6.12 -15.00
CA ILE A 44 2.57 -5.30 -13.79
C ILE A 44 3.94 -5.47 -13.13
N ASP A 45 4.64 -6.59 -13.39
CA ASP A 45 5.84 -7.02 -12.66
C ASP A 45 7.02 -6.03 -12.75
N THR A 46 7.01 -5.16 -13.77
CA THR A 46 8.08 -4.18 -14.01
C THR A 46 7.67 -2.74 -13.67
N LEU A 47 6.43 -2.52 -13.23
CA LEU A 47 5.91 -1.18 -13.04
C LEU A 47 6.49 -0.53 -11.78
N LYS A 48 6.79 0.76 -11.90
CA LYS A 48 7.13 1.62 -10.77
C LYS A 48 5.92 2.48 -10.37
N ILE A 49 5.52 2.35 -9.12
CA ILE A 49 4.48 3.18 -8.49
C ILE A 49 5.17 4.23 -7.62
N SER A 50 4.65 5.46 -7.63
CA SER A 50 5.09 6.51 -6.71
C SER A 50 3.91 7.14 -5.99
N TYR A 51 3.92 7.08 -4.67
CA TYR A 51 2.95 7.74 -3.81
C TYR A 51 3.45 9.11 -3.37
N PHE A 52 2.57 10.12 -3.31
CA PHE A 52 2.89 11.46 -2.83
C PHE A 52 1.88 11.90 -1.79
N GLY A 53 2.36 12.37 -0.63
CA GLY A 53 1.51 13.01 0.37
C GLY A 53 1.84 12.58 1.79
N ASP A 54 0.82 12.59 2.65
CA ASP A 54 0.89 12.03 3.99
C ASP A 54 1.01 10.51 3.92
N ALA A 55 2.15 9.96 4.33
CA ALA A 55 2.37 8.51 4.37
C ALA A 55 2.05 7.91 5.74
N TYR A 56 1.58 8.71 6.70
CA TYR A 56 1.03 8.26 7.98
C TYR A 56 -0.48 7.97 7.83
N ASN A 57 -0.83 7.07 6.92
CA ASN A 57 -2.23 6.66 6.73
C ASN A 57 -2.34 5.20 6.28
N ASN A 58 -3.54 4.65 6.48
CA ASN A 58 -3.90 3.29 6.11
C ASN A 58 -3.77 3.01 4.60
N VAL A 59 -4.12 3.98 3.75
CA VAL A 59 -4.04 3.83 2.28
C VAL A 59 -2.60 3.58 1.83
N THR A 60 -1.65 4.35 2.35
CA THR A 60 -0.23 4.19 2.05
C THR A 60 0.28 2.84 2.56
N TYR A 61 -0.13 2.42 3.76
CA TYR A 61 0.29 1.14 4.33
C TYR A 61 -0.20 -0.04 3.50
N ASP A 62 -1.46 -0.01 3.06
CA ASP A 62 -2.01 -1.07 2.22
C ASP A 62 -1.35 -1.10 0.84
N LEU A 63 -1.04 0.07 0.26
CA LEU A 63 -0.27 0.16 -1.00
C LEU A 63 1.13 -0.44 -0.83
N MET A 64 1.81 -0.14 0.28
CA MET A 64 3.12 -0.72 0.59
C MET A 64 3.06 -2.24 0.72
N ARG A 65 2.06 -2.77 1.44
CA ARG A 65 1.86 -4.22 1.61
C ARG A 65 1.63 -4.91 0.27
N MET A 66 0.79 -4.32 -0.58
CA MET A 66 0.52 -4.88 -1.90
C MET A 66 1.76 -4.90 -2.78
N CYS A 67 2.53 -3.81 -2.82
CA CYS A 67 3.78 -3.79 -3.57
C CYS A 67 4.79 -4.82 -3.04
N ALA A 68 4.88 -4.99 -1.72
CA ALA A 68 5.72 -6.00 -1.08
C ALA A 68 5.33 -7.43 -1.49
N ILE A 69 4.02 -7.75 -1.48
CA ILE A 69 3.50 -9.08 -1.82
C ILE A 69 3.62 -9.39 -3.32
N PHE A 70 3.34 -8.41 -4.18
CA PHE A 70 3.38 -8.59 -5.64
C PHE A 70 4.76 -8.41 -6.27
N GLY A 71 5.78 -8.04 -5.48
CA GLY A 71 7.14 -7.88 -6.00
C GLY A 71 7.34 -6.58 -6.79
N LEU A 72 6.53 -5.55 -6.54
CA LEU A 72 6.56 -4.29 -7.28
C LEU A 72 7.49 -3.25 -6.67
N LYS A 73 7.81 -2.23 -7.47
CA LYS A 73 8.56 -1.06 -7.03
C LYS A 73 7.62 0.05 -6.57
N LEU A 74 7.86 0.56 -5.37
CA LEU A 74 7.12 1.66 -4.76
C LEU A 74 8.05 2.70 -4.17
N ASP A 75 7.93 3.94 -4.64
CA ASP A 75 8.52 5.12 -3.99
C ASP A 75 7.44 5.89 -3.23
N VAL A 76 7.58 5.97 -1.90
CA VAL A 76 6.71 6.77 -1.04
C VAL A 76 7.38 8.12 -0.81
N ALA A 77 6.85 9.16 -1.45
CA ALA A 77 7.30 10.53 -1.27
C ALA A 77 6.47 11.28 -0.22
N CYS A 78 7.05 11.41 0.97
CA CYS A 78 6.49 12.16 2.09
C CYS A 78 7.50 13.19 2.63
N PRO A 79 7.04 14.25 3.31
CA PRO A 79 7.91 15.16 4.06
C PRO A 79 8.85 14.41 5.02
N ASP A 80 10.06 14.94 5.22
CA ASP A 80 11.01 14.43 6.23
C ASP A 80 10.55 14.87 7.63
N ASN A 81 9.45 14.27 8.08
CA ASN A 81 8.84 14.51 9.38
C ASN A 81 8.10 13.22 9.81
N PRO A 82 8.30 12.74 11.05
CA PRO A 82 7.61 11.58 11.59
C PRO A 82 6.08 11.62 11.48
N GLU A 83 5.45 12.81 11.53
CA GLU A 83 3.99 12.97 11.40
C GLU A 83 3.45 12.58 10.03
N TYR A 84 4.30 12.52 9.01
CA TYR A 84 3.93 12.20 7.63
C TYR A 84 4.61 10.94 7.12
N SER A 85 5.41 10.27 7.95
CA SER A 85 6.21 9.10 7.56
C SER A 85 5.54 7.82 8.03
N PRO A 86 5.72 6.68 7.33
CA PRO A 86 5.15 5.42 7.79
C PRO A 86 5.68 5.00 9.15
N GLU A 87 4.82 4.36 9.93
CA GLU A 87 5.23 3.81 11.22
C GLU A 87 6.29 2.72 11.06
N GLN A 88 7.22 2.65 12.01
CA GLN A 88 8.30 1.66 11.99
C GLN A 88 7.76 0.22 11.93
N ILE A 89 6.66 -0.07 12.64
CA ILE A 89 6.03 -1.41 12.61
C ILE A 89 5.56 -1.80 11.20
N VAL A 90 5.13 -0.83 10.40
CA VAL A 90 4.75 -1.07 9.00
C VAL A 90 6.00 -1.30 8.17
N LEU A 91 7.05 -0.50 8.34
CA LEU A 91 8.32 -0.70 7.61
C LEU A 91 8.94 -2.07 7.89
N ASP A 92 8.87 -2.54 9.12
CA ASP A 92 9.34 -3.87 9.52
C ASP A 92 8.49 -4.96 8.86
N GLU A 93 7.16 -4.82 8.85
CA GLU A 93 6.24 -5.72 8.15
C GLU A 93 6.54 -5.79 6.64
N ILE A 94 6.75 -4.65 5.99
CA ILE A 94 7.08 -4.58 4.57
C ILE A 94 8.42 -5.24 4.26
N THR A 95 9.40 -5.06 5.15
CA THR A 95 10.71 -5.71 5.02
C THR A 95 10.55 -7.22 5.06
N GLU A 96 9.75 -7.76 5.99
CA GLU A 96 9.47 -9.20 6.08
C GLU A 96 8.72 -9.73 4.84
N LEU A 97 7.67 -9.04 4.40
CA LEU A 97 6.89 -9.42 3.21
C LEU A 97 7.74 -9.43 1.94
N SER A 98 8.69 -8.50 1.82
CA SER A 98 9.52 -8.36 0.62
C SER A 98 10.64 -9.41 0.51
N LYS A 99 10.95 -10.18 1.57
CA LYS A 99 12.07 -11.14 1.57
C LYS A 99 11.99 -12.20 0.47
N ASN A 100 10.77 -12.60 0.09
CA ASN A 100 10.52 -13.66 -0.88
C ASN A 100 10.04 -13.12 -2.24
N THR A 101 10.12 -11.81 -2.46
CA THR A 101 9.63 -11.15 -3.67
C THR A 101 10.73 -10.25 -4.25
N SER A 102 10.50 -9.74 -5.47
CA SER A 102 11.37 -8.73 -6.10
C SER A 102 11.00 -7.30 -5.70
N ALA A 103 10.23 -7.12 -4.63
CA ALA A 103 9.69 -5.81 -4.26
C ALA A 103 10.80 -4.84 -3.83
N GLU A 104 10.61 -3.57 -4.19
CA GLU A 104 11.49 -2.47 -3.78
C GLU A 104 10.61 -1.34 -3.27
N VAL A 105 10.46 -1.24 -1.93
CA VAL A 105 9.68 -0.17 -1.28
C VAL A 105 10.65 0.82 -0.63
N ARG A 106 10.58 2.09 -1.02
CA ARG A 106 11.51 3.14 -0.57
C ARG A 106 10.77 4.38 -0.07
N ILE A 107 11.28 4.99 0.99
CA ILE A 107 10.81 6.29 1.45
C ILE A 107 11.74 7.37 0.89
N ILE A 108 11.18 8.39 0.23
CA ILE A 108 11.94 9.41 -0.50
C ILE A 108 11.42 10.81 -0.17
N HIS A 109 12.23 11.64 0.49
CA HIS A 109 11.83 13.00 0.89
C HIS A 109 11.97 14.06 -0.22
N ASN A 110 12.06 13.63 -1.49
CA ASN A 110 12.14 14.52 -2.64
C ASN A 110 11.15 14.07 -3.72
N ALA A 111 10.09 14.85 -3.89
CA ALA A 111 9.00 14.52 -4.82
C ALA A 111 9.49 14.37 -6.28
N ILE A 112 10.43 15.21 -6.72
CA ILE A 112 10.95 15.13 -8.09
C ILE A 112 11.68 13.80 -8.31
N LYS A 113 12.50 13.37 -7.34
CA LYS A 113 13.21 12.08 -7.41
C LYS A 113 12.27 10.89 -7.39
N ALA A 114 11.23 10.92 -6.56
CA ALA A 114 10.23 9.85 -6.54
C ALA A 114 9.46 9.77 -7.87
N ALA A 115 9.09 10.91 -8.45
CA ALA A 115 8.36 10.98 -9.72
C ALA A 115 9.15 10.45 -10.93
N GLN A 116 10.48 10.50 -10.89
CA GLN A 116 11.31 10.01 -12.00
C GLN A 116 11.00 8.55 -12.33
N GLU A 117 10.75 8.26 -13.61
CA GLU A 117 10.47 6.92 -14.13
C GLU A 117 9.24 6.22 -13.50
N SER A 118 8.34 6.98 -12.89
CA SER A 118 7.09 6.42 -12.35
C SER A 118 6.14 6.07 -13.48
N ASP A 119 5.66 4.83 -13.52
CA ASP A 119 4.60 4.42 -14.44
C ASP A 119 3.23 4.87 -13.96
N ILE A 120 3.08 4.98 -12.63
CA ILE A 120 1.84 5.31 -11.92
C ILE A 120 2.18 6.31 -10.82
N ILE A 121 1.40 7.38 -10.76
CA ILE A 121 1.44 8.37 -9.68
C ILE A 121 0.16 8.21 -8.86
N TYR A 122 0.33 8.02 -7.55
CA TYR A 122 -0.74 7.84 -6.59
C TYR A 122 -0.67 8.94 -5.52
N THR A 123 -1.82 9.42 -5.06
CA THR A 123 -1.91 10.37 -3.95
C THR A 123 -3.26 10.19 -3.28
N ASP A 124 -3.35 10.54 -2.01
CA ASP A 124 -4.60 10.52 -1.27
C ASP A 124 -4.83 11.88 -0.58
N VAL A 125 -6.09 12.15 -0.22
CA VAL A 125 -6.51 13.42 0.37
C VAL A 125 -5.90 13.58 1.77
N ASN A 126 -5.08 14.61 1.95
CA ASN A 126 -4.60 15.01 3.27
C ASN A 126 -5.74 15.65 4.07
N ARG A 127 -6.15 14.97 5.15
CA ARG A 127 -7.26 15.28 6.09
C ARG A 127 -8.66 14.92 5.61
N SER A 128 -9.30 14.13 6.48
CA SER A 128 -10.73 13.87 6.56
C SER A 128 -11.57 15.15 6.43
N LEU A 129 -12.68 15.07 5.70
CA LEU A 129 -13.73 16.10 5.53
C LEU A 129 -14.31 16.66 6.84
N SER A 130 -13.86 16.18 8.00
CA SER A 130 -14.32 16.56 9.33
C SER A 130 -13.62 17.78 9.95
N SER A 131 -12.62 18.40 9.29
CA SER A 131 -11.95 19.61 9.81
C SER A 131 -12.46 20.92 9.22
N LEU A 132 -13.64 20.92 8.59
CA LEU A 132 -14.39 22.12 8.22
C LEU A 132 -15.64 22.21 9.11
N SER A 133 -15.44 22.58 10.37
CA SER A 133 -16.49 23.06 11.28
C SER A 133 -15.96 24.21 12.12
#